data_AF-A0A1V5KLG7-F1
#
_entry.id   AF-A0A1V5KLG7-F1
#
_cell.length_a   1.000
_cell.length_b   1.000
_cell.length_c   1.000
_cell.angle_alpha   90.00
_cell.angle_beta   90.00
_cell.angle_gamma   90.00
#
_symmetry.space_group_name_H-M   'P 1'
#
loop_
_entity.id
_entity.type
_entity.pdbx_description
1 polymer ?
#
loop_
_entity_poly.entity_id
_entity_poly.type
_entity_poly.pdbx_seq_one_letter_code
_entity_poly.pdbx_strand_id
1 'polypeptide(L)'
;MPGVQELLTALNARNDVYLGLLTGNWRKSGYLKLAVFGLDRFFTFGAFSDDSEIRPDLLPYAVRRFQLKYNRKPEPQDIFVIGDTPSDIQCAKPHGAVSVAVAAAHYKEKDLEPFQPDHILTDFTDLDAALRILG
;
A
#
# COMPACT_ATOMS: atom_id res chain seq x y z
N MET A 1 -4.02 0.43 -13.73
CA MET A 1 -2.72 -0.24 -13.64
C MET A 1 -2.92 -1.71 -13.99
N PRO A 2 -2.17 -2.25 -14.94
CA PRO A 2 -2.24 -3.68 -15.31
C PRO A 2 -1.93 -4.58 -14.10
N GLY A 3 -2.62 -5.73 -14.01
CA GLY A 3 -2.34 -6.78 -13.01
C GLY A 3 -2.82 -6.53 -11.57
N VAL A 4 -3.33 -5.33 -11.26
CA VAL A 4 -3.72 -4.98 -9.88
C VAL A 4 -4.89 -5.84 -9.36
N GLN A 5 -5.83 -6.21 -10.22
CA GLN A 5 -7.01 -6.97 -9.80
C GLN A 5 -6.63 -8.42 -9.49
N GLU A 6 -5.78 -9.00 -10.33
CA GLU A 6 -5.21 -10.34 -10.15
C GLU A 6 -4.37 -10.41 -8.88
N LEU A 7 -3.51 -9.40 -8.66
CA LEU A 7 -2.70 -9.30 -7.45
C LEU A 7 -3.56 -9.19 -6.18
N LEU A 8 -4.52 -8.26 -6.14
CA LEU A 8 -5.40 -8.10 -4.98
C LEU A 8 -6.23 -9.37 -4.72
N THR A 9 -6.65 -10.07 -5.77
CA THR A 9 -7.37 -11.34 -5.64
C THR A 9 -6.48 -12.42 -5.03
N ALA A 10 -5.25 -12.56 -5.52
CA ALA A 10 -4.29 -13.53 -5.00
C ALA A 10 -3.92 -13.24 -3.53
N LEU A 11 -3.63 -11.98 -3.19
CA LEU A 11 -3.32 -11.56 -1.83
C LEU A 11 -4.52 -11.72 -0.88
N ASN A 12 -5.73 -11.42 -1.33
CA ASN A 12 -6.94 -11.57 -0.50
C ASN A 12 -7.32 -13.05 -0.25
N ALA A 13 -6.85 -13.98 -1.08
CA ALA A 13 -7.06 -15.42 -0.86
C ALA A 13 -6.14 -15.99 0.23
N ARG A 14 -5.13 -15.24 0.67
CA ARG A 14 -4.16 -15.62 1.70
C ARG A 14 -4.69 -15.25 3.10
N ASN A 15 -4.55 -16.17 4.06
CA ASN A 15 -5.00 -15.97 5.45
C ASN A 15 -3.98 -15.21 6.32
N ASP A 16 -2.77 -15.03 5.81
CA ASP A 16 -1.64 -14.34 6.43
C ASP A 16 -1.45 -12.90 5.92
N VAL A 17 -2.20 -12.49 4.89
CA VAL A 17 -2.10 -11.15 4.28
C VAL A 17 -3.34 -10.32 4.61
N TYR A 18 -3.11 -9.04 4.90
CA TYR A 18 -4.16 -8.09 5.26
C TYR A 18 -4.06 -6.81 4.44
N LEU A 19 -5.11 -6.51 3.68
CA LEU A 19 -5.12 -5.39 2.75
C LEU A 19 -5.77 -4.16 3.39
N GLY A 20 -4.97 -3.09 3.51
CA GLY A 20 -5.38 -1.77 3.99
C GLY A 20 -5.17 -0.69 2.94
N LEU A 21 -6.03 0.33 2.93
CA LEU A 21 -5.91 1.47 2.01
C LEU A 21 -5.24 2.65 2.74
N LEU A 22 -4.07 3.07 2.26
CA LEU A 22 -3.39 4.27 2.73
C LEU A 22 -3.40 5.32 1.62
N THR A 23 -4.03 6.47 1.85
CA THR A 23 -4.17 7.49 0.80
C THR A 23 -4.28 8.90 1.36
N GLY A 24 -3.78 9.88 0.62
CA GLY A 24 -4.00 11.31 0.88
C GLY A 24 -5.39 11.81 0.46
N ASN A 25 -6.31 10.92 0.07
CA ASN A 25 -7.71 11.28 -0.14
C ASN A 25 -8.48 11.15 1.18
N TRP A 26 -9.57 11.92 1.28
CA TRP A 26 -10.58 11.72 2.31
C TRP A 26 -11.14 10.30 2.20
N ARG A 27 -11.44 9.66 3.32
CA ARG A 27 -11.89 8.27 3.37
C ARG A 27 -13.03 7.98 2.40
N LYS A 28 -14.04 8.83 2.42
CA LYS A 28 -15.21 8.69 1.55
C LYS A 28 -14.85 8.78 0.07
N SER A 29 -13.99 9.72 -0.33
CA SER A 29 -13.59 9.89 -1.73
C SER A 29 -12.61 8.82 -2.19
N GLY A 30 -11.72 8.36 -1.31
CA GLY A 30 -10.81 7.24 -1.56
C GLY A 30 -11.57 5.95 -1.91
N TYR A 31 -12.52 5.55 -1.06
CA TYR A 31 -13.35 4.38 -1.33
C TYR A 31 -14.26 4.56 -2.55
N LEU A 32 -14.83 5.74 -2.78
CA LEU A 32 -15.66 6.00 -3.96
C LEU A 32 -14.87 5.80 -5.25
N LYS A 33 -13.61 6.25 -5.31
CA LYS A 33 -12.73 6.03 -6.47
C LYS A 33 -12.48 4.54 -6.74
N LEU A 34 -12.26 3.75 -5.69
CA LEU A 34 -12.03 2.31 -5.83
C LEU A 34 -13.31 1.55 -6.21
N ALA A 35 -14.46 1.97 -5.69
CA ALA A 35 -15.75 1.33 -5.94
C ALA A 35 -16.15 1.35 -7.44
N VAL A 36 -15.73 2.39 -8.19
CA VAL A 36 -15.91 2.45 -9.66
C VAL A 36 -15.27 1.24 -10.37
N PHE A 37 -14.18 0.70 -9.81
CA PHE A 37 -13.47 -0.47 -10.32
C PHE A 37 -13.75 -1.73 -9.49
N GLY A 38 -14.64 -1.65 -8.49
CA GLY A 38 -14.90 -2.72 -7.53
C GLY A 38 -13.69 -3.11 -6.68
N LEU A 39 -12.70 -2.24 -6.49
CA LEU A 39 -11.50 -2.56 -5.71
C LEU A 39 -11.65 -2.27 -4.22
N ASP A 40 -12.70 -1.53 -3.84
CA ASP A 40 -13.00 -1.11 -2.48
C ASP A 40 -13.17 -2.30 -1.52
N ARG A 41 -13.78 -3.40 -2.00
CA ARG A 41 -14.03 -4.63 -1.24
C ARG A 41 -12.77 -5.28 -0.66
N PHE A 42 -11.61 -5.06 -1.26
CA PHE A 42 -10.35 -5.64 -0.79
C PHE A 42 -9.83 -4.94 0.46
N PHE A 43 -10.14 -3.66 0.66
CA PHE A 43 -9.51 -2.84 1.68
C PHE A 43 -10.41 -2.64 2.89
N THR A 44 -10.15 -3.39 3.95
CA THR A 44 -11.07 -3.47 5.08
C THR A 44 -10.68 -2.58 6.27
N PHE A 45 -9.53 -1.90 6.18
CA PHE A 45 -9.01 -0.88 7.10
C PHE A 45 -8.07 0.06 6.31
N GLY A 46 -7.48 1.06 6.95
CA GLY A 46 -6.62 2.02 6.24
C GLY A 46 -6.32 3.29 7.01
N ALA A 47 -5.67 4.24 6.34
CA ALA A 47 -5.44 5.61 6.81
C ALA A 47 -5.67 6.62 5.66
N PHE A 48 -6.23 7.76 6.02
CA PHE A 48 -6.80 8.72 5.07
C PHE A 48 -6.40 10.14 5.45
N SER A 49 -6.61 11.12 4.57
CA SER A 49 -6.34 12.52 4.91
C SER A 49 -7.17 13.06 6.07
N ASP A 50 -8.29 12.40 6.42
CA ASP A 50 -9.06 12.69 7.64
C ASP A 50 -8.25 12.46 8.93
N ASP A 51 -7.19 11.64 8.88
CA ASP A 51 -6.39 11.23 10.03
C ASP A 51 -5.16 12.14 10.25
N SER A 52 -4.54 12.58 9.16
CA SER A 52 -3.43 13.53 9.16
C SER A 52 -3.27 14.17 7.78
N GLU A 53 -2.89 15.45 7.77
CA GLU A 53 -2.46 16.15 6.56
C GLU A 53 -1.01 15.79 6.15
N ILE A 54 -0.24 15.24 7.09
CA ILE A 54 1.17 14.87 6.91
C ILE A 54 1.24 13.39 6.53
N ARG A 55 1.65 13.10 5.28
CA ARG A 55 1.61 11.74 4.70
C ARG A 55 2.37 10.69 5.54
N PRO A 56 3.61 10.94 6.01
CA PRO A 56 4.31 9.97 6.86
C PRO A 56 3.60 9.59 8.16
N ASP A 57 2.68 10.43 8.64
CA ASP A 57 1.95 10.19 9.88
C ASP A 57 0.74 9.26 9.67
N LEU A 58 0.38 8.93 8.43
CA LEU A 58 -0.77 8.07 8.14
C LEU A 58 -0.53 6.60 8.49
N LEU A 59 0.68 6.08 8.28
CA LEU A 59 0.96 4.66 8.50
C LEU A 59 0.65 4.21 9.96
N PRO A 60 1.03 4.95 11.01
CA PRO A 60 0.62 4.66 12.38
C PRO A 60 -0.90 4.50 12.57
N TYR A 61 -1.73 5.29 11.89
CA TYR A 61 -3.19 5.15 11.98
C TYR A 61 -3.67 3.84 11.34
N ALA A 62 -3.09 3.46 10.20
CA ALA A 62 -3.41 2.19 9.53
C ALA A 62 -3.01 1.00 10.42
N VAL A 63 -1.81 1.04 11.00
CA VAL A 63 -1.30 -0.01 11.91
C VAL A 63 -2.16 -0.11 13.18
N ARG A 64 -2.55 1.03 13.77
CA ARG A 64 -3.46 1.03 14.94
C ARG A 64 -4.81 0.40 14.60
N ARG A 65 -5.38 0.72 13.44
CA ARG A 65 -6.67 0.13 13.00
C ARG A 65 -6.54 -1.36 12.70
N PHE A 66 -5.41 -1.79 12.11
CA PHE A 66 -5.08 -3.19 11.96
C PHE A 66 -5.05 -3.91 13.32
N GLN A 67 -4.34 -3.36 14.30
CA GLN A 67 -4.24 -3.92 15.65
C GLN A 67 -5.60 -4.08 16.32
N LEU A 68 -6.43 -3.04 16.28
CA LEU A 68 -7.77 -3.08 16.87
C LEU A 68 -8.68 -4.10 16.18
N LYS A 69 -8.57 -4.24 14.86
CA LYS A 69 -9.44 -5.11 14.07
C LYS A 69 -9.08 -6.59 14.20
N TYR A 70 -7.79 -6.91 14.17
CA TYR A 70 -7.30 -8.28 14.11
C TYR A 70 -6.70 -8.77 15.43
N ASN A 71 -6.62 -7.90 16.45
CA ASN A 71 -5.99 -8.19 17.73
C ASN A 71 -4.55 -8.74 17.56
N ARG A 72 -3.81 -8.14 16.62
CA ARG A 72 -2.46 -8.54 16.21
C ARG A 72 -1.54 -7.34 16.13
N LYS A 73 -0.30 -7.49 16.55
CA LYS A 73 0.74 -6.47 16.38
C LYS A 73 1.69 -6.93 15.27
N PRO A 74 1.72 -6.24 14.12
CA PRO A 74 2.66 -6.57 13.05
C PRO A 74 4.05 -6.03 13.42
N GLU A 75 5.10 -6.73 13.03
CA GLU A 75 6.45 -6.18 13.07
C GLU A 75 6.65 -5.26 11.85
N PRO A 76 7.52 -4.23 11.92
CA PRO A 76 7.73 -3.30 10.82
C PRO A 76 8.02 -3.97 9.47
N GLN A 77 8.86 -5.00 9.47
CA GLN A 77 9.21 -5.77 8.28
C GLN A 77 8.06 -6.56 7.63
N ASP A 78 6.95 -6.76 8.35
CA ASP A 78 5.74 -7.42 7.83
C ASP A 78 4.75 -6.40 7.22
N ILE A 79 5.11 -5.12 7.21
CA ILE A 79 4.26 -4.03 6.73
C ILE A 79 4.81 -3.54 5.39
N PHE A 80 4.01 -3.70 4.34
CA PHE A 80 4.35 -3.24 3.00
C PHE A 80 3.56 -1.98 2.67
N VAL A 81 4.26 -0.89 2.35
CA VAL A 81 3.66 0.33 1.78
C VAL A 81 3.94 0.35 0.29
N ILE A 82 2.87 0.21 -0.49
CA ILE A 82 2.92 0.11 -1.95
C ILE A 82 2.37 1.40 -2.56
N GLY A 83 3.13 2.03 -3.45
CA GLY A 83 2.68 3.26 -4.11
C GLY A 83 3.58 3.72 -5.24
N ASP A 84 3.10 4.69 -6.02
CA ASP A 84 3.75 5.20 -7.23
C ASP A 84 4.44 6.55 -7.02
N THR A 85 4.45 7.08 -5.79
CA THR A 85 5.01 8.40 -5.49
C THR A 85 6.16 8.33 -4.48
N PRO A 86 7.09 9.31 -4.50
CA PRO A 86 8.08 9.46 -3.45
C PRO A 86 7.50 9.51 -2.03
N SER A 87 6.29 10.07 -1.90
CA SER A 87 5.61 10.19 -0.63
C SER A 87 5.20 8.84 -0.04
N ASP A 88 4.98 7.81 -0.87
CA ASP A 88 4.68 6.46 -0.38
C ASP A 88 5.93 5.80 0.20
N ILE A 89 7.09 5.99 -0.44
CA ILE A 89 8.40 5.52 0.05
C ILE A 89 8.72 6.20 1.39
N GLN A 90 8.57 7.53 1.44
CA GLN A 90 8.78 8.31 2.65
C GLN A 90 7.74 8.02 3.75
N CYS A 91 6.59 7.46 3.40
CA CYS A 91 5.61 7.02 4.38
C CYS A 91 6.02 5.72 5.07
N ALA A 92 6.75 4.83 4.39
CA ALA A 92 7.19 3.55 4.96
C ALA A 92 8.41 3.70 5.86
N LYS A 93 9.44 4.39 5.35
CA LYS A 93 10.80 4.40 5.91
C LYS A 93 10.91 4.81 7.38
N PRO A 94 10.26 5.89 7.86
CA PRO A 94 10.40 6.32 9.25
C PRO A 94 9.90 5.27 10.26
N HIS A 95 9.06 4.33 9.80
CA HIS A 95 8.46 3.29 10.64
C HIS A 95 9.11 1.92 10.45
N GLY A 96 10.16 1.81 9.63
CA GLY A 96 10.82 0.54 9.31
C GLY A 96 9.96 -0.41 8.47
N ALA A 97 8.90 0.10 7.84
CA ALA A 97 8.08 -0.67 6.91
C ALA A 97 8.75 -0.83 5.55
N VAL A 98 8.46 -1.93 4.87
CA VAL A 98 8.97 -2.24 3.53
C VAL A 98 8.29 -1.33 2.51
N SER A 99 9.07 -0.54 1.80
CA SER A 99 8.61 0.33 0.72
C SER A 99 8.70 -0.37 -0.63
N VAL A 100 7.55 -0.49 -1.32
CA VAL A 100 7.47 -1.05 -2.67
C VAL A 100 6.97 0.05 -3.62
N ALA A 101 7.90 0.59 -4.40
CA ALA A 101 7.60 1.65 -5.35
C ALA A 101 7.14 1.05 -6.69
N VAL A 102 6.10 1.62 -7.30
CA VAL A 102 5.53 1.15 -8.56
C VAL A 102 5.67 2.22 -9.64
N ALA A 103 6.62 2.04 -10.55
CA ALA A 103 6.95 2.97 -11.64
C ALA A 103 5.96 2.94 -12.84
N ALA A 104 4.70 2.56 -12.58
CA ALA A 104 3.65 2.38 -13.60
C ALA A 104 2.93 3.68 -13.99
N ALA A 105 3.14 4.77 -13.26
CA ALA A 105 2.34 5.98 -13.33
C ALA A 105 3.18 7.21 -13.72
N HIS A 106 3.03 8.31 -12.97
CA HIS A 106 3.67 9.59 -13.25
C HIS A 106 5.18 9.54 -13.04
N TYR A 107 5.62 8.94 -11.93
CA TYR A 107 7.04 8.76 -11.61
C TYR A 107 7.58 7.48 -12.26
N LYS A 108 8.78 7.57 -12.84
CA LYS A 108 9.53 6.43 -13.39
C LYS A 108 10.56 5.96 -12.38
N GLU A 109 11.20 4.82 -12.64
CA GLU A 109 12.19 4.21 -11.75
C GLU A 109 13.26 5.22 -11.33
N LYS A 110 13.86 5.93 -12.29
CA LYS A 110 14.85 7.00 -12.05
C LYS A 110 14.40 8.13 -11.11
N ASP A 111 13.08 8.37 -11.02
CA ASP A 111 12.51 9.43 -10.19
C ASP A 111 12.26 8.92 -8.75
N LEU A 112 12.13 7.60 -8.59
CA LEU A 112 11.85 6.91 -7.32
C LEU A 112 13.14 6.39 -6.66
N GLU A 113 14.13 5.97 -7.44
CA GLU A 113 15.46 5.52 -7.00
C GLU A 113 16.15 6.45 -5.98
N PRO A 114 16.12 7.80 -6.13
CA PRO A 114 16.75 8.71 -5.16
C PRO A 114 16.13 8.61 -3.76
N PHE A 115 14.88 8.15 -3.65
CA PHE A 115 14.21 7.91 -2.38
C PHE A 115 14.56 6.54 -1.78
N GLN A 116 15.33 5.72 -2.50
CA GLN A 116 15.85 4.40 -2.12
C GLN A 116 14.77 3.44 -1.59
N PRO A 117 13.72 3.12 -2.36
CA PRO A 117 12.74 2.13 -1.95
C PRO A 117 13.39 0.75 -1.81
N ASP A 118 12.79 -0.13 -0.99
CA ASP A 118 13.30 -1.49 -0.78
C ASP A 118 13.09 -2.35 -2.04
N HIS A 119 11.99 -2.11 -2.74
CA HIS A 119 11.67 -2.74 -4.03
C HIS A 119 11.11 -1.73 -5.03
N ILE A 120 11.41 -1.92 -6.32
CA ILE A 120 10.82 -1.19 -7.43
C ILE A 120 10.20 -2.19 -8.40
N LEU A 121 8.95 -1.94 -8.77
CA LEU A 121 8.21 -2.69 -9.78
C LEU A 121 7.78 -1.75 -10.90
N THR A 122 7.79 -2.24 -12.14
CA THR A 122 7.29 -1.46 -13.30
C THR A 122 5.77 -1.44 -13.35
N ASP A 123 5.12 -2.56 -13.06
CA ASP A 123 3.68 -2.75 -12.87
C ASP A 123 3.43 -4.10 -12.18
N PHE A 124 2.18 -4.62 -12.25
CA PHE A 124 1.80 -5.92 -11.66
C PHE A 124 1.46 -6.99 -12.71
N THR A 125 1.90 -6.84 -13.96
CA THR A 125 1.63 -7.81 -15.03
C THR A 125 2.30 -9.16 -14.75
N ASP A 126 3.50 -9.15 -14.18
CA ASP A 126 4.17 -10.35 -13.66
C ASP A 126 3.72 -10.61 -12.22
N LEU A 127 2.62 -11.37 -12.09
CA LEU A 127 2.03 -11.70 -10.79
C LEU A 127 3.00 -12.48 -9.90
N ASP A 128 3.78 -13.40 -10.46
CA ASP A 128 4.72 -14.21 -9.69
C ASP A 128 5.85 -13.36 -9.13
N ALA A 129 6.38 -12.42 -9.92
CA ALA A 129 7.38 -11.47 -9.44
C ALA A 129 6.82 -10.57 -8.32
N ALA A 130 5.58 -10.08 -8.47
CA ALA A 130 4.94 -9.26 -7.45
C ALA A 130 4.72 -10.05 -6.15
N LEU A 131 4.25 -11.30 -6.23
CA LEU A 131 4.03 -12.16 -5.06
C LEU A 131 5.33 -12.50 -4.33
N ARG A 132 6.44 -12.76 -5.04
CA ARG A 132 7.75 -13.01 -4.40
C ARG A 132 8.21 -11.86 -3.49
N ILE A 133 7.79 -10.63 -3.77
CA ILE A 133 8.08 -9.45 -2.94
C ILE A 133 7.03 -9.30 -1.84
N LEU A 134 5.75 -9.48 -2.16
CA LEU A 134 4.62 -9.13 -1.30
C LEU A 134 4.10 -10.27 -0.41
N GLY A 135 4.69 -11.47 -0.47
CA GLY A 135 4.40 -12.55 0.48
C GLY A 135 4.92 -13.92 0.14
#